data_AF-A0AAN8Z3S7-F1
#
_entry.id   AF-A0AAN8Z3S7-F1
#
_cell.length_a   1.000
_cell.length_b   1.000
_cell.length_c   1.000
_cell.angle_alpha   90.00
_cell.angle_beta   90.00
_cell.angle_gamma   90.00
#
_symmetry.space_group_name_H-M   'P 1'
#
loop_
_entity.id
_entity.type
_entity.pdbx_description
1 polymer ?
#
loop_
_entity_poly.entity_id
_entity_poly.type
_entity_poly.pdbx_seq_one_letter_code
_entity_poly.pdbx_strand_id
1 'polypeptide(L)'
;MRINPTTSGPGVSTLEKKSLGRIAQIIGPVLDVAFPPGKMPNIYNALLVKGRDTAGQQINVTCEVQQLLGNNRVRAVAMSATDGLMRGMEVIDTEAPLSVPVGGATLGRIFNVLGEPIDNLGNIDEATAKAMNLEMERVKEIILSTNSGQIGILPNHAPIATAVDIGILRIRLNDQWLTMALMGGFARISNNEITILVNDAEKGSDIDPQEAQQTLEIAEANLRKAEGKRQTIEANLALRRARTRVEAINVIS
;
A
#
# COMPACT_ATOMS: atom_id res chain seq x y z
N MET A 1 8.89 50.24 -40.61
CA MET A 1 9.61 49.79 -39.40
C MET A 1 8.56 49.56 -38.31
N ARG A 2 8.14 48.30 -38.11
CA ARG A 2 7.20 47.90 -37.05
C ARG A 2 7.88 46.79 -36.26
N ILE A 3 8.28 47.10 -35.03
CA ILE A 3 8.66 46.12 -34.02
C ILE A 3 7.39 45.79 -33.23
N ASN A 4 7.13 44.50 -33.00
CA ASN A 4 6.23 44.06 -31.93
C ASN A 4 6.83 42.82 -31.26
N PRO A 5 6.61 42.66 -29.95
CA PRO A 5 7.44 41.84 -29.08
C PRO A 5 6.95 40.39 -29.02
N THR A 6 7.89 39.47 -28.87
CA THR A 6 7.68 38.08 -28.53
C THR A 6 7.14 37.96 -27.11
N THR A 7 5.88 37.56 -26.96
CA THR A 7 5.35 37.05 -25.69
C THR A 7 5.36 35.52 -25.73
N SER A 8 6.40 34.93 -25.13
CA SER A 8 6.42 33.52 -24.75
C SER A 8 5.42 33.29 -23.62
N GLY A 9 4.31 32.61 -23.93
CA GLY A 9 3.35 32.14 -22.93
C GLY A 9 3.94 31.03 -22.07
N PRO A 10 3.41 30.82 -20.85
CA PRO A 10 3.91 29.81 -19.92
C PRO A 10 3.67 28.42 -20.50
N GLY A 11 4.69 27.56 -20.37
CA GLY A 11 4.74 26.22 -20.92
C GLY A 11 3.49 25.42 -20.56
N VAL A 12 2.75 25.04 -21.59
CA VAL A 12 1.79 23.94 -21.51
C VAL A 12 2.57 22.73 -21.03
N SER A 13 2.32 22.32 -19.79
CA SER A 13 2.85 21.10 -19.21
C SER A 13 2.48 19.93 -20.11
N THR A 14 3.46 19.45 -20.87
CA THR A 14 3.35 18.27 -21.71
C THR A 14 2.94 17.12 -20.80
N LEU A 15 1.67 16.71 -20.88
CA LEU A 15 1.21 15.46 -20.31
C LEU A 15 2.07 14.35 -20.91
N GLU A 16 2.98 13.81 -20.12
CA GLU A 16 3.81 12.68 -20.52
C GLU A 16 2.90 11.56 -21.04
N LYS A 17 3.25 11.02 -22.21
CA LYS A 17 2.49 9.96 -22.88
C LYS A 17 2.37 8.76 -21.95
N LYS A 18 1.25 8.67 -21.23
CA LYS A 18 0.83 7.46 -20.51
C LYS A 18 0.98 6.25 -21.43
N SER A 19 1.54 5.18 -20.91
CA SER A 19 1.70 3.92 -21.64
C SER A 19 0.31 3.30 -21.85
N LEU A 20 -0.25 3.50 -23.05
CA LEU A 20 -1.61 3.06 -23.41
C LEU A 20 -1.60 1.65 -24.01
N GLY A 21 -2.42 0.77 -23.46
CA GLY A 21 -2.74 -0.57 -23.96
C GLY A 21 -4.20 -0.69 -24.38
N ARG A 22 -4.58 -1.88 -24.85
CA ARG A 22 -5.96 -2.22 -25.22
C ARG A 22 -6.34 -3.61 -24.72
N ILE A 23 -7.59 -3.75 -24.28
CA ILE A 23 -8.13 -5.04 -23.85
C ILE A 23 -8.15 -6.01 -25.05
N ALA A 24 -7.42 -7.12 -24.94
CA ALA A 24 -7.43 -8.19 -25.94
C ALA A 24 -8.50 -9.25 -25.62
N GLN A 25 -8.67 -9.57 -24.34
CA GLN A 25 -9.60 -10.61 -23.89
C GLN A 25 -10.09 -10.34 -22.47
N ILE A 26 -11.30 -10.81 -22.16
CA ILE A 26 -11.95 -10.71 -20.84
C ILE A 26 -12.50 -12.10 -20.52
N ILE A 27 -12.14 -12.66 -19.36
CA ILE A 27 -12.68 -13.91 -18.81
C ILE A 27 -13.03 -13.67 -17.34
N GLY A 28 -14.30 -13.41 -17.04
CA GLY A 28 -14.74 -13.06 -15.69
C GLY A 28 -13.96 -11.84 -15.17
N PRO A 29 -13.25 -11.94 -14.03
CA PRO A 29 -12.44 -10.85 -13.49
C PRO A 29 -11.06 -10.72 -14.14
N VAL A 30 -10.67 -11.63 -15.05
CA VAL A 30 -9.34 -11.66 -15.66
C VAL A 30 -9.34 -10.98 -17.02
N LEU A 31 -8.39 -10.08 -17.26
CA LEU A 31 -8.20 -9.37 -18.51
C LEU A 31 -6.83 -9.67 -19.09
N ASP A 32 -6.79 -10.02 -20.37
CA ASP A 32 -5.53 -9.98 -21.12
C ASP A 32 -5.47 -8.65 -21.87
N VAL A 33 -4.43 -7.86 -21.64
CA VAL A 33 -4.25 -6.51 -22.19
C VAL A 33 -3.01 -6.47 -23.06
N ALA A 34 -3.13 -5.95 -24.27
CA ALA A 34 -2.02 -5.77 -25.20
C ALA A 34 -1.47 -4.35 -25.13
N PHE A 35 -0.15 -4.22 -25.04
CA PHE A 35 0.56 -2.94 -25.03
C PHE A 35 1.48 -2.81 -26.26
N PRO A 36 1.85 -1.59 -26.67
CA PRO A 36 2.87 -1.40 -27.69
C PRO A 36 4.22 -2.01 -27.28
N PRO A 37 5.06 -2.42 -28.25
CA PRO A 37 6.44 -2.82 -27.98
C PRO A 37 7.22 -1.77 -27.18
N GLY A 38 7.94 -2.21 -26.15
CA GLY A 38 8.71 -1.33 -25.26
C GLY A 38 7.88 -0.55 -24.23
N LYS A 39 6.56 -0.76 -24.19
CA LYS A 39 5.62 -0.10 -23.25
C LYS A 39 4.89 -1.13 -22.37
N MET A 40 5.55 -2.25 -22.11
CA MET A 40 4.99 -3.32 -21.30
C MET A 40 5.01 -2.91 -19.82
N PRO A 41 3.86 -2.97 -19.12
CA PRO A 41 3.81 -2.73 -17.69
C PRO A 41 4.53 -3.84 -16.92
N ASN A 42 5.03 -3.50 -15.73
CA ASN A 42 5.61 -4.47 -14.82
C ASN A 42 4.51 -5.32 -14.15
N ILE A 43 4.90 -6.49 -13.64
CA ILE A 43 4.03 -7.25 -12.73
C ILE A 43 3.74 -6.39 -11.50
N TYR A 44 2.49 -6.43 -11.04
CA TYR A 44 1.89 -5.62 -9.97
C TYR A 44 1.57 -4.17 -10.31
N ASN A 45 1.89 -3.68 -11.52
CA ASN A 45 1.41 -2.35 -11.91
C ASN A 45 -0.13 -2.31 -11.91
N ALA A 46 -0.68 -1.19 -11.44
CA ALA A 46 -2.09 -0.93 -11.63
C ALA A 46 -2.35 -0.48 -13.07
N LEU A 47 -3.45 -0.99 -13.62
CA LEU A 47 -3.96 -0.64 -14.92
C LEU A 47 -5.33 -0.02 -14.75
N LEU A 48 -5.59 1.06 -15.47
CA LEU A 48 -6.84 1.79 -15.38
C LEU A 48 -7.58 1.73 -16.71
N VAL A 49 -8.75 1.10 -16.71
CA VAL A 49 -9.66 1.09 -17.85
C VAL A 49 -10.64 2.25 -17.67
N LYS A 50 -10.54 3.26 -18.54
CA LYS A 50 -11.44 4.40 -18.58
C LYS A 50 -12.23 4.40 -19.87
N GLY A 51 -13.53 4.60 -19.78
CA GLY A 51 -14.37 4.70 -20.97
C GLY A 51 -15.83 4.92 -20.65
N ARG A 52 -16.66 4.59 -21.63
CA ARG A 52 -18.10 4.48 -21.47
C ARG A 52 -18.57 3.16 -22.06
N ASP A 53 -19.57 2.56 -21.44
CA ASP A 53 -20.24 1.40 -22.02
C ASP A 53 -21.14 1.82 -23.20
N THR A 54 -21.83 0.83 -23.80
CA THR A 54 -22.80 1.06 -24.88
C THR A 54 -24.04 1.86 -24.45
N ALA A 55 -24.34 1.94 -23.16
CA ALA A 55 -25.42 2.74 -22.60
C ALA A 55 -24.97 4.17 -22.23
N GLY A 56 -23.69 4.51 -22.43
CA GLY A 56 -23.10 5.80 -22.09
C GLY A 56 -22.68 5.94 -20.62
N GLN A 57 -22.78 4.88 -19.82
CA GLN A 57 -22.38 4.88 -18.42
C GLN A 57 -20.86 4.86 -18.30
N GLN A 58 -20.33 5.66 -17.38
CA GLN A 58 -18.90 5.81 -17.19
C GLN A 58 -18.30 4.52 -16.62
N ILE A 59 -17.27 4.02 -17.29
CA ILE A 59 -16.48 2.87 -16.86
C ILE A 59 -15.19 3.40 -16.24
N ASN A 60 -14.93 2.97 -15.01
CA ASN A 60 -13.66 3.16 -14.31
C ASN A 60 -13.31 1.87 -13.57
N VAL A 61 -12.52 1.01 -14.21
CA VAL A 61 -12.12 -0.28 -13.63
C VAL A 61 -10.61 -0.30 -13.46
N THR A 62 -10.19 -0.51 -12.22
CA THR A 62 -8.79 -0.72 -11.88
C THR A 62 -8.48 -2.20 -11.92
N CYS A 63 -7.35 -2.55 -12.53
CA CYS A 63 -6.84 -3.91 -12.61
C CYS A 63 -5.39 -3.95 -12.11
N GLU A 64 -4.89 -5.10 -11.69
CA GLU A 64 -3.49 -5.30 -11.32
C GLU A 64 -2.85 -6.34 -12.24
N VAL A 65 -1.69 -6.04 -12.81
CA VAL A 65 -0.92 -6.99 -13.63
C VAL A 65 -0.43 -8.15 -12.77
N GLN A 66 -0.80 -9.37 -13.15
CA GLN A 66 -0.36 -10.59 -12.46
C GLN A 66 0.72 -11.36 -13.22
N GLN A 67 0.72 -11.26 -14.56
CA GLN A 67 1.59 -12.09 -15.37
C GLN A 67 1.91 -11.45 -16.72
N LEU A 68 3.12 -11.67 -17.22
CA LEU A 68 3.51 -11.39 -18.61
C LEU A 68 3.23 -12.63 -19.47
N LEU A 69 2.43 -12.47 -20.53
CA LEU A 69 1.99 -13.59 -21.39
C LEU A 69 2.84 -13.75 -22.67
N GLY A 70 3.75 -12.79 -22.94
CA GLY A 70 4.43 -12.69 -24.24
C GLY A 70 3.56 -12.01 -25.30
N ASN A 71 4.09 -11.83 -26.52
CA ASN A 71 3.43 -11.11 -27.62
C ASN A 71 2.88 -9.74 -27.22
N ASN A 72 3.63 -9.03 -26.37
CA ASN A 72 3.27 -7.74 -25.80
C ASN A 72 1.92 -7.73 -25.05
N ARG A 73 1.60 -8.85 -24.37
CA ARG A 73 0.41 -8.97 -23.54
C ARG A 73 0.73 -9.24 -22.09
N VAL A 74 -0.11 -8.69 -21.24
CA VAL A 74 -0.15 -8.99 -19.81
C VAL A 74 -1.51 -9.56 -19.44
N ARG A 75 -1.50 -10.39 -18.40
CA ARG A 75 -2.72 -10.80 -17.68
C ARG A 75 -2.86 -9.93 -16.46
N ALA A 76 -4.01 -9.28 -16.33
CA ALA A 76 -4.39 -8.47 -15.19
C ALA A 76 -5.67 -9.01 -14.56
N VAL A 77 -5.86 -8.75 -13.27
CA VAL A 77 -7.09 -9.08 -12.53
C VAL A 77 -7.79 -7.77 -12.17
N ALA A 78 -9.07 -7.67 -12.48
CA ALA A 78 -9.90 -6.51 -12.12
C ALA A 78 -10.22 -6.52 -10.62
N MET A 79 -10.16 -5.34 -10.02
CA MET A 79 -10.48 -5.10 -8.61
C MET A 79 -11.97 -4.80 -8.37
N SER A 80 -12.74 -4.64 -9.46
CA SER A 80 -14.19 -4.41 -9.45
C SER A 80 -14.86 -5.19 -10.58
N ALA A 81 -16.19 -5.10 -10.67
CA ALA A 81 -16.97 -5.77 -11.70
C ALA A 81 -16.51 -5.37 -13.11
N THR A 82 -16.42 -6.35 -14.01
CA THR A 82 -15.98 -6.17 -15.39
C THR A 82 -17.14 -5.99 -16.37
N ASP A 83 -18.37 -5.79 -15.86
CA ASP A 83 -19.55 -5.52 -16.65
C ASP A 83 -19.35 -4.26 -17.52
N GLY A 84 -19.76 -4.35 -18.78
CA GLY A 84 -19.60 -3.27 -19.76
C GLY A 84 -18.20 -3.13 -20.34
N LEU A 85 -17.18 -3.86 -19.84
CA LEU A 85 -15.86 -3.89 -20.48
C LEU A 85 -15.91 -4.59 -21.83
N MET A 86 -15.23 -4.01 -22.82
CA MET A 86 -15.19 -4.52 -24.18
C MET A 86 -13.76 -4.65 -24.68
N ARG A 87 -13.55 -5.61 -25.58
CA ARG A 87 -12.27 -5.72 -26.29
C ARG A 87 -12.00 -4.43 -27.07
N GLY A 88 -10.73 -4.03 -27.10
CA GLY A 88 -10.28 -2.81 -27.75
C GLY A 88 -10.37 -1.56 -26.89
N MET A 89 -11.06 -1.59 -25.72
CA MET A 89 -11.07 -0.47 -24.79
C MET A 89 -9.66 -0.11 -24.34
N GLU A 90 -9.44 1.18 -24.16
CA GLU A 90 -8.16 1.74 -23.76
C GLU A 90 -7.85 1.40 -22.30
N VAL A 91 -6.61 0.99 -22.06
CA VAL A 91 -6.09 0.66 -20.74
C VAL A 91 -4.86 1.53 -20.50
N ILE A 92 -4.83 2.22 -19.37
CA ILE A 92 -3.75 3.10 -18.98
C ILE A 92 -2.88 2.35 -17.97
N ASP A 93 -1.60 2.18 -18.23
CA ASP A 93 -0.64 1.80 -17.18
C ASP A 93 -0.39 2.99 -16.25
N THR A 94 -0.53 2.77 -14.94
CA THR A 94 -0.20 3.80 -13.93
C THR A 94 1.30 3.83 -13.62
N GLU A 95 2.08 2.90 -14.18
CA GLU A 95 3.52 2.75 -14.00
C GLU A 95 3.97 2.42 -12.57
N ALA A 96 3.00 2.25 -11.67
CA ALA A 96 3.19 1.95 -10.26
C ALA A 96 2.11 0.98 -9.76
N PRO A 97 2.35 0.25 -8.66
CA PRO A 97 1.33 -0.59 -8.03
C PRO A 97 0.13 0.20 -7.54
N LEU A 98 -0.98 -0.53 -7.30
CA LEU A 98 -2.16 0.05 -6.67
C LEU A 98 -1.79 0.61 -5.29
N SER A 99 -2.07 1.89 -5.09
CA SER A 99 -1.81 2.60 -3.84
C SER A 99 -3.13 2.93 -3.16
N VAL A 100 -3.21 2.65 -1.87
CA VAL A 100 -4.38 2.98 -1.03
C VAL A 100 -3.95 3.92 0.09
N PRO A 101 -4.85 4.81 0.55
CA PRO A 101 -4.53 5.69 1.64
C PRO A 101 -4.37 4.89 2.93
N VAL A 102 -3.38 5.27 3.73
CA VAL A 102 -3.09 4.71 5.06
C VAL A 102 -2.85 5.87 6.04
N GLY A 103 -2.64 5.59 7.32
CA GLY A 103 -2.33 6.59 8.35
C GLY A 103 -3.55 7.15 9.10
N GLY A 104 -3.32 8.07 10.05
CA GLY A 104 -4.34 8.49 11.04
C GLY A 104 -5.67 8.98 10.47
N ALA A 105 -5.66 9.62 9.29
CA ALA A 105 -6.86 10.07 8.58
C ALA A 105 -7.79 8.91 8.13
N THR A 106 -7.28 7.69 8.07
CA THR A 106 -8.04 6.49 7.70
C THR A 106 -8.69 5.79 8.90
N LEU A 107 -8.34 6.17 10.13
CA LEU A 107 -8.89 5.56 11.34
C LEU A 107 -10.40 5.87 11.47
N GLY A 108 -11.19 4.81 11.66
CA GLY A 108 -12.65 4.92 11.79
C GLY A 108 -13.39 5.15 10.48
N ARG A 109 -12.67 5.18 9.34
CA ARG A 109 -13.25 5.27 8.00
C ARG A 109 -13.45 3.88 7.39
N ILE A 110 -14.37 3.77 6.43
CA ILE A 110 -14.60 2.53 5.67
C ILE A 110 -14.17 2.74 4.22
N PHE A 111 -13.30 1.88 3.70
CA PHE A 111 -12.76 1.97 2.34
C PHE A 111 -13.07 0.72 1.51
N ASN A 112 -13.09 0.89 0.19
CA ASN A 112 -13.03 -0.22 -0.74
C ASN A 112 -11.57 -0.67 -1.01
N VAL A 113 -11.39 -1.71 -1.82
CA VAL A 113 -10.07 -2.26 -2.18
C VAL A 113 -9.17 -1.27 -2.94
N LEU A 114 -9.75 -0.21 -3.50
CA LEU A 114 -9.04 0.86 -4.20
C LEU A 114 -8.64 2.00 -3.26
N GLY A 115 -9.00 1.90 -1.97
CA GLY A 115 -8.71 2.96 -1.00
C GLY A 115 -9.70 4.12 -1.05
N GLU A 116 -10.81 3.98 -1.77
CA GLU A 116 -11.83 5.02 -1.87
C GLU A 116 -12.80 4.89 -0.68
N PRO A 117 -13.14 6.00 0.01
CA PRO A 117 -14.06 5.95 1.14
C PRO A 117 -15.49 5.62 0.68
N ILE A 118 -16.13 4.67 1.36
CA ILE A 118 -17.51 4.22 1.11
C ILE A 118 -18.45 4.51 2.29
N ASP A 119 -17.99 5.30 3.25
CA ASP A 119 -18.72 5.68 4.46
C ASP A 119 -19.54 6.98 4.34
N ASN A 120 -19.58 7.61 3.15
CA ASN A 120 -20.21 8.91 2.89
C ASN A 120 -19.68 10.08 3.74
N LEU A 121 -18.48 9.95 4.34
CA LEU A 121 -17.87 11.01 5.17
C LEU A 121 -16.95 11.96 4.37
N GLY A 122 -17.05 11.94 3.04
CA GLY A 122 -16.25 12.80 2.14
C GLY A 122 -14.83 12.25 1.87
N ASN A 123 -14.04 12.97 1.07
CA ASN A 123 -12.65 12.56 0.79
C ASN A 123 -11.76 12.73 2.03
N ILE A 124 -10.69 11.96 2.07
CA ILE A 124 -9.59 12.13 3.03
C ILE A 124 -8.51 13.00 2.38
N ASP A 125 -7.99 13.97 3.13
CA ASP A 125 -6.88 14.80 2.67
C ASP A 125 -5.64 13.91 2.43
N GLU A 126 -5.02 14.03 1.25
CA GLU A 126 -3.93 13.17 0.73
C GLU A 126 -2.65 13.10 1.59
N ALA A 127 -2.60 13.80 2.73
CA ALA A 127 -1.37 14.13 3.43
C ALA A 127 -0.83 13.06 4.40
N THR A 128 -1.34 11.82 4.47
CA THR A 128 -0.82 10.86 5.48
C THR A 128 -0.80 9.38 5.09
N ALA A 129 -0.77 9.03 3.80
CA ALA A 129 -0.45 7.66 3.39
C ALA A 129 1.06 7.38 3.61
N LYS A 130 1.47 7.03 4.83
CA LYS A 130 2.86 6.61 5.08
C LYS A 130 3.02 5.13 4.72
N ALA A 131 3.13 4.84 3.42
CA ALA A 131 3.74 3.59 2.96
C ALA A 131 5.23 3.63 3.34
N MET A 132 5.68 2.67 4.14
CA MET A 132 7.12 2.48 4.35
C MET A 132 7.67 1.64 3.21
N ASN A 133 8.02 2.30 2.11
CA ASN A 133 8.77 1.67 1.03
C ASN A 133 10.25 1.70 1.41
N LEU A 134 10.82 0.54 1.71
CA LEU A 134 12.26 0.38 1.87
C LEU A 134 12.83 -0.32 0.63
N GLU A 135 13.64 0.40 -0.13
CA GLU A 135 14.48 -0.20 -1.17
C GLU A 135 15.59 -1.03 -0.50
N MET A 136 15.70 -2.32 -0.82
CA MET A 136 16.65 -3.22 -0.15
C MET A 136 18.12 -2.95 -0.49
N GLU A 137 18.45 -2.11 -1.49
CA GLU A 137 19.86 -1.81 -1.83
C GLU A 137 20.66 -1.17 -0.68
N ARG A 138 19.98 -0.57 0.31
CA ARG A 138 20.60 0.01 1.52
C ARG A 138 20.34 -0.79 2.79
N VAL A 139 19.49 -1.82 2.72
CA VAL A 139 19.03 -2.61 3.87
C VAL A 139 19.73 -3.97 3.84
N LYS A 140 20.49 -4.27 4.88
CA LYS A 140 21.20 -5.56 4.98
C LYS A 140 20.30 -6.68 5.51
N GLU A 141 19.36 -6.33 6.38
CA GLU A 141 18.54 -7.29 7.10
C GLU A 141 17.30 -6.60 7.68
N ILE A 142 16.16 -7.29 7.64
CA ILE A 142 14.92 -6.89 8.30
C ILE A 142 14.41 -8.03 9.14
N ILE A 143 13.98 -7.74 10.37
CA ILE A 143 13.29 -8.70 11.23
C ILE A 143 11.86 -8.22 11.42
N LEU A 144 10.90 -9.05 11.04
CA LEU A 144 9.48 -8.74 11.05
C LEU A 144 8.71 -9.78 11.86
N SER A 145 7.77 -9.32 12.69
CA SER A 145 6.84 -10.18 13.42
C SER A 145 5.62 -10.53 12.57
N THR A 146 5.43 -11.80 12.30
CA THR A 146 4.26 -12.37 11.60
C THR A 146 3.42 -13.21 12.56
N ASN A 147 2.21 -13.59 12.14
CA ASN A 147 1.33 -14.46 12.93
C ASN A 147 1.93 -15.85 13.25
N SER A 148 2.90 -16.30 12.47
CA SER A 148 3.61 -17.58 12.65
C SER A 148 4.95 -17.45 13.39
N GLY A 149 5.32 -16.25 13.84
CA GLY A 149 6.60 -15.96 14.49
C GLY A 149 7.40 -14.87 13.79
N GLN A 150 8.68 -14.76 14.11
CA GLN A 150 9.58 -13.77 13.50
C GLN A 150 10.21 -14.32 12.22
N ILE A 151 10.29 -13.47 11.20
CA ILE A 151 10.99 -13.76 9.94
C ILE A 151 12.13 -12.77 9.74
N GLY A 152 13.29 -13.29 9.35
CA GLY A 152 14.42 -12.51 8.86
C GLY A 152 14.38 -12.41 7.34
N ILE A 153 14.44 -11.20 6.81
CA ILE A 153 14.39 -10.91 5.38
C ILE A 153 15.74 -10.27 5.00
N LEU A 154 16.44 -10.94 4.09
CA LEU A 154 17.74 -10.53 3.55
C LEU A 154 17.58 -10.06 2.09
N PRO A 155 18.58 -9.39 1.50
CA PRO A 155 18.57 -9.08 0.07
C PRO A 155 18.35 -10.34 -0.77
N ASN A 156 17.57 -10.20 -1.85
CA ASN A 156 17.17 -11.29 -2.75
C ASN A 156 16.34 -12.41 -2.10
N HIS A 157 15.61 -12.10 -1.02
CA HIS A 157 14.65 -13.04 -0.45
C HIS A 157 13.59 -13.47 -1.47
N ALA A 158 13.10 -14.71 -1.35
CA ALA A 158 11.99 -15.20 -2.17
C ALA A 158 10.76 -14.29 -2.00
N PRO A 159 9.98 -14.03 -3.07
CA PRO A 159 8.77 -13.24 -2.98
C PRO A 159 7.75 -13.86 -2.01
N ILE A 160 7.26 -13.06 -1.06
CA ILE A 160 6.33 -13.49 -0.02
C ILE A 160 5.33 -12.38 0.28
N ALA A 161 4.06 -12.75 0.44
CA ALA A 161 3.02 -11.90 0.98
C ALA A 161 2.58 -12.49 2.33
N THR A 162 2.64 -11.71 3.42
CA THR A 162 2.36 -12.20 4.77
C THR A 162 1.66 -11.17 5.65
N ALA A 163 0.83 -11.65 6.58
CA ALA A 163 0.25 -10.80 7.61
C ALA A 163 1.30 -10.43 8.66
N VAL A 164 1.32 -9.17 9.04
CA VAL A 164 2.18 -8.60 10.08
C VAL A 164 1.38 -8.55 11.38
N ASP A 165 1.93 -9.13 12.44
CA ASP A 165 1.32 -9.04 13.77
C ASP A 165 1.79 -7.76 14.47
N ILE A 166 1.13 -7.39 15.56
CA ILE A 166 1.59 -6.31 16.44
C ILE A 166 2.94 -6.73 17.03
N GLY A 167 3.97 -5.93 16.78
CA GLY A 167 5.32 -6.28 17.22
C GLY A 167 6.38 -5.32 16.72
N ILE A 168 7.63 -5.67 17.06
CA ILE A 168 8.80 -4.87 16.70
C ILE A 168 9.26 -5.22 15.28
N LEU A 169 9.46 -4.18 14.47
CA LEU A 169 10.21 -4.22 13.22
C LEU A 169 11.63 -3.74 13.48
N ARG A 170 12.62 -4.53 13.07
CA ARG A 170 14.04 -4.11 13.11
C ARG A 170 14.57 -4.06 11.70
N ILE A 171 15.20 -2.95 11.34
CA ILE A 171 15.79 -2.74 10.02
C ILE A 171 17.26 -2.42 10.23
N ARG A 172 18.16 -3.16 9.57
CA ARG A 172 19.59 -2.90 9.62
C ARG A 172 20.02 -2.06 8.42
N LEU A 173 20.29 -0.78 8.67
CA LEU A 173 20.78 0.20 7.69
C LEU A 173 22.23 0.55 8.02
N ASN A 174 23.16 0.36 7.09
CA ASN A 174 24.58 0.76 7.27
C ASN A 174 25.20 0.30 8.62
N ASP A 175 24.88 -0.94 9.04
CA ASP A 175 25.30 -1.55 10.32
C ASP A 175 24.68 -0.96 11.60
N GLN A 176 23.70 -0.06 11.48
CA GLN A 176 22.88 0.41 12.59
C GLN A 176 21.48 -0.20 12.57
N TRP A 177 20.98 -0.56 13.74
CA TRP A 177 19.61 -1.05 13.90
C TRP A 177 18.64 0.10 14.09
N LEU A 178 17.65 0.18 13.21
CA LEU A 178 16.47 1.00 13.35
C LEU A 178 15.33 0.12 13.89
N THR A 179 14.74 0.55 15.01
CA THR A 179 13.64 -0.16 15.67
C THR A 179 12.33 0.60 15.50
N MET A 180 11.26 -0.11 15.15
CA MET A 180 9.92 0.46 15.02
C MET A 180 8.88 -0.45 15.68
N ALA A 181 7.88 0.15 16.33
CA ALA A 181 6.69 -0.52 16.79
C ALA A 181 5.65 -0.55 15.66
N LEU A 182 5.18 -1.74 15.27
CA LEU A 182 4.12 -1.90 14.27
C LEU A 182 2.83 -2.35 14.93
N MET A 183 1.70 -1.75 14.53
CA MET A 183 0.37 -2.07 15.07
C MET A 183 -0.41 -3.08 14.22
N GLY A 184 0.32 -4.04 13.63
CA GLY A 184 -0.20 -5.07 12.73
C GLY A 184 -0.49 -4.54 11.32
N GLY A 185 -0.65 -5.46 10.39
CA GLY A 185 -0.90 -5.13 8.98
C GLY A 185 -0.52 -6.25 8.01
N PHE A 186 0.10 -5.88 6.90
CA PHE A 186 0.47 -6.78 5.82
C PHE A 186 1.82 -6.37 5.23
N ALA A 187 2.66 -7.35 4.89
CA ALA A 187 3.95 -7.13 4.25
C ALA A 187 4.02 -7.91 2.94
N ARG A 188 4.56 -7.26 1.92
CA ARG A 188 4.85 -7.85 0.62
C ARG A 188 6.34 -7.68 0.34
N ILE A 189 7.00 -8.80 0.09
CA ILE A 189 8.39 -8.88 -0.34
C ILE A 189 8.37 -9.34 -1.79
N SER A 190 8.94 -8.57 -2.71
CA SER A 190 9.10 -8.95 -4.11
C SER A 190 10.12 -8.05 -4.78
N ASN A 191 10.83 -8.55 -5.79
CA ASN A 191 11.76 -7.73 -6.60
C ASN A 191 12.80 -6.97 -5.76
N ASN A 192 13.28 -7.57 -4.66
CA ASN A 192 14.21 -6.93 -3.73
C ASN A 192 13.64 -5.62 -3.12
N GLU A 193 12.33 -5.55 -2.98
CA GLU A 193 11.58 -4.48 -2.35
C GLU A 193 10.70 -5.10 -1.26
N ILE A 194 10.54 -4.36 -0.16
CA ILE A 194 9.55 -4.67 0.87
C ILE A 194 8.59 -3.51 1.03
N THR A 195 7.31 -3.80 0.92
CA THR A 195 6.22 -2.89 1.23
C THR A 195 5.54 -3.40 2.50
N ILE A 196 5.50 -2.59 3.55
CA ILE A 196 4.75 -2.91 4.77
C ILE A 196 3.61 -1.92 4.92
N LEU A 197 2.38 -2.43 4.86
CA LEU A 197 1.14 -1.71 5.07
C LEU A 197 0.67 -1.99 6.49
N VAL A 198 0.61 -0.97 7.33
CA VAL A 198 0.26 -1.11 8.75
C VAL A 198 -0.79 -0.11 9.15
N ASN A 199 -1.56 -0.46 10.17
CA ASN A 199 -2.56 0.44 10.74
C ASN A 199 -1.89 1.66 11.39
N ASP A 200 -0.76 1.43 12.06
CA ASP A 200 0.04 2.47 12.70
C ASP A 200 1.48 1.98 12.90
N ALA A 201 2.43 2.90 12.89
CA ALA A 201 3.85 2.63 13.10
C ALA A 201 4.58 3.81 13.74
N GLU A 202 5.30 3.53 14.81
CA GLU A 202 6.09 4.50 15.55
C GLU A 202 7.56 4.06 15.59
N LYS A 203 8.48 4.99 15.35
CA LYS A 203 9.91 4.72 15.49
C LYS A 203 10.27 4.75 16.97
N GLY A 204 11.03 3.77 17.47
CA GLY A 204 11.35 3.67 18.90
C GLY A 204 12.00 4.93 19.49
N SER A 205 12.75 5.70 18.69
CA SER A 205 13.36 6.97 19.11
C SER A 205 12.37 8.12 19.31
N ASP A 206 11.18 8.02 18.71
CA ASP A 206 10.20 9.10 18.65
C ASP A 206 9.06 8.85 19.66
N ILE A 207 9.06 7.70 20.34
CA ILE A 207 8.06 7.34 21.36
C ILE A 207 8.46 7.95 22.70
N ASP A 208 7.54 8.69 23.33
CA ASP A 208 7.71 9.19 24.69
C ASP A 208 7.65 8.02 25.70
N PRO A 209 8.72 7.76 26.49
CA PRO A 209 8.75 6.67 27.47
C PRO A 209 7.69 6.79 28.56
N GLN A 210 7.37 8.00 29.01
CA GLN A 210 6.38 8.21 30.06
C GLN A 210 4.96 7.95 29.54
N GLU A 211 4.66 8.46 28.35
CA GLU A 211 3.36 8.25 27.70
C GLU A 211 3.13 6.75 27.39
N ALA A 212 4.14 6.07 26.84
CA ALA A 212 4.06 4.66 26.52
C ALA A 212 3.82 3.79 27.77
N GLN A 213 4.52 4.10 28.87
CA GLN A 213 4.37 3.39 30.14
C GLN A 213 2.98 3.63 30.77
N GLN A 214 2.49 4.86 30.77
CA GLN A 214 1.14 5.17 31.25
C GLN A 214 0.06 4.46 30.41
N THR A 215 0.23 4.45 29.09
CA THR A 215 -0.68 3.75 28.17
C THR A 215 -0.72 2.25 28.48
N LEU A 216 0.43 1.64 28.77
CA LEU A 216 0.53 0.24 29.16
C LEU A 216 -0.23 -0.05 30.46
N GLU A 217 -0.03 0.77 31.50
CA GLU A 217 -0.73 0.62 32.78
C GLU A 217 -2.25 0.73 32.64
N ILE A 218 -2.73 1.69 31.85
CA ILE A 218 -4.16 1.86 31.56
C ILE A 218 -4.70 0.64 30.81
N ALA A 219 -3.97 0.16 29.79
CA ALA A 219 -4.38 -1.01 29.01
C ALA A 219 -4.45 -2.28 29.87
N GLU A 220 -3.49 -2.48 30.80
CA GLU A 220 -3.52 -3.58 31.77
C GLU A 220 -4.70 -3.49 32.73
N ALA A 221 -4.98 -2.28 33.26
CA ALA A 221 -6.11 -2.06 34.14
C ALA A 221 -7.45 -2.32 33.42
N ASN A 222 -7.56 -1.93 32.14
CA ASN A 222 -8.74 -2.17 31.32
C ASN A 222 -8.92 -3.66 31.02
N LEU A 223 -7.85 -4.41 30.76
CA LEU A 223 -7.94 -5.85 30.58
C LEU A 223 -8.42 -6.58 31.85
N ARG A 224 -7.98 -6.13 33.04
CA ARG A 224 -8.44 -6.69 34.32
C ARG A 224 -9.92 -6.45 34.58
N LYS A 225 -10.47 -5.34 34.08
CA LYS A 225 -11.88 -4.95 34.23
C LYS A 225 -12.78 -5.43 33.09
N ALA A 226 -12.20 -5.96 32.00
CA ALA A 226 -12.95 -6.33 30.82
C ALA A 226 -13.80 -7.58 31.07
N GLU A 227 -15.11 -7.45 30.87
CA GLU A 227 -16.06 -8.54 31.03
C GLU A 227 -16.67 -8.95 29.69
N GLY A 228 -16.68 -10.25 29.41
CA GLY A 228 -17.24 -10.80 28.19
C GLY A 228 -16.29 -10.76 26.97
N LYS A 229 -16.60 -11.63 26.00
CA LYS A 229 -15.69 -12.01 24.92
C LYS A 229 -15.17 -10.83 24.08
N ARG A 230 -16.01 -9.85 23.76
CA ARG A 230 -15.64 -8.71 22.90
C ARG A 230 -14.71 -7.73 23.62
N GLN A 231 -15.06 -7.33 24.84
CA GLN A 231 -14.25 -6.38 25.63
C GLN A 231 -12.87 -6.97 25.95
N THR A 232 -12.80 -8.26 26.27
CA THR A 232 -11.52 -8.94 26.51
C THR A 232 -10.63 -8.96 25.26
N ILE A 233 -11.18 -9.10 24.05
CA ILE A 233 -10.41 -9.07 22.81
C ILE A 233 -9.86 -7.66 22.54
N GLU A 234 -10.71 -6.64 22.65
CA GLU A 234 -10.32 -5.24 22.45
C GLU A 234 -9.26 -4.80 23.47
N ALA A 235 -9.43 -5.16 24.75
CA ALA A 235 -8.46 -4.88 25.80
C ALA A 235 -7.13 -5.64 25.61
N ASN A 236 -7.17 -6.89 25.15
CA ASN A 236 -5.96 -7.65 24.80
C ASN A 236 -5.21 -7.01 23.63
N LEU A 237 -5.92 -6.52 22.62
CA LEU A 237 -5.33 -5.82 21.49
C LEU A 237 -4.64 -4.53 21.96
N ALA A 238 -5.33 -3.71 22.75
CA ALA A 238 -4.78 -2.48 23.33
C ALA A 238 -3.54 -2.75 24.18
N LEU A 239 -3.58 -3.81 25.01
CA LEU A 239 -2.43 -4.22 25.82
C LEU A 239 -1.22 -4.60 24.97
N ARG A 240 -1.43 -5.40 23.91
CA ARG A 240 -0.35 -5.79 22.99
C ARG A 240 0.29 -4.57 22.35
N ARG A 241 -0.53 -3.64 21.83
CA ARG A 241 -0.04 -2.38 21.22
C ARG A 241 0.79 -1.55 22.20
N ALA A 242 0.27 -1.30 23.40
CA ALA A 242 0.97 -0.51 24.40
C ALA A 242 2.29 -1.17 24.84
N ARG A 243 2.29 -2.51 25.02
CA ARG A 243 3.51 -3.26 25.35
C ARG A 243 4.56 -3.15 24.25
N THR A 244 4.15 -3.26 22.98
CA THR A 244 5.06 -3.12 21.83
C THR A 244 5.67 -1.71 21.75
N ARG A 245 4.91 -0.65 22.06
CA ARG A 245 5.46 0.72 22.14
C ARG A 245 6.59 0.81 23.17
N VAL A 246 6.38 0.28 24.38
CA VAL A 246 7.41 0.25 25.44
C VAL A 246 8.63 -0.59 25.04
N GLU A 247 8.41 -1.75 24.42
CA GLU A 247 9.50 -2.62 23.95
C GLU A 247 10.35 -1.94 22.88
N ALA A 248 9.75 -1.16 21.96
CA ALA A 248 10.47 -0.45 20.91
C ALA A 248 11.48 0.58 21.43
N ILE A 249 11.23 1.15 22.62
CA ILE A 249 12.12 2.08 23.30
C ILE A 249 13.31 1.35 23.91
N ASN A 250 13.06 0.24 24.61
CA ASN A 250 14.08 -0.48 25.37
C ASN A 250 15.13 -1.18 24.49
N VAL A 251 14.76 -1.52 23.24
CA VAL A 251 15.63 -2.19 22.26
C VAL A 251 16.70 -1.25 21.67
N ILE A 252 16.69 0.04 22.04
CA ILE A 252 17.71 1.04 21.67
C ILE A 252 19.00 0.89 22.53
N SER A 253 18.96 0.09 23.60
CA SER A 253 20.06 -0.13 24.56
C SER A 253 21.10 -1.15 24.11
#